data_AF-A0A8C2FDC6-F1
#
_entry.id   AF-A0A8C2FDC6-F1
#
_cell.length_a   1.000
_cell.length_b   1.000
_cell.length_c   1.000
_cell.angle_alpha   90.00
_cell.angle_beta   90.00
_cell.angle_gamma   90.00
#
_symmetry.space_group_name_H-M   'P 1'
#
loop_
_entity.id
_entity.type
_entity.pdbx_description
1 polymer ?
#
loop_
_entity_poly.entity_id
_entity_poly.type
_entity_poly.pdbx_seq_one_letter_code
_entity_poly.pdbx_strand_id
1 'polypeptide(L)'
;MSLILFIGFRHKTKASLAHFLPQGTPLPLIPMLVIIETISLFIQPIALAVRLTANITAGHLLIHLIGGATLALLSISTATAFITFIILVLLTILEFAVALIQ
;
A
#
# COMPACT_ATOMS: atom_id res chain seq x y z
N MET A 1 2.75 5.93 -11.40
CA MET A 1 1.32 5.75 -11.73
C MET A 1 0.49 7.02 -11.49
N SER A 2 0.63 7.69 -10.34
CA SER A 2 -0.05 8.97 -10.02
C SER A 2 0.33 10.15 -10.93
N LEU A 3 1.60 10.26 -11.32
CA LEU A 3 2.07 11.29 -12.27
C LEU A 3 1.48 11.15 -13.67
N ILE A 4 1.18 9.91 -14.10
CA ILE A 4 0.59 9.60 -15.41
C ILE A 4 -0.89 9.99 -15.46
N LEU A 5 -1.60 9.81 -14.34
CA LEU A 5 -3.00 10.23 -14.22
C LEU A 5 -3.13 11.76 -14.19
N PHE A 6 -2.18 12.45 -13.53
CA PHE A 6 -2.13 13.91 -13.49
C PHE A 6 -1.76 14.54 -14.85
N ILE A 7 -0.81 13.94 -15.60
CA ILE A 7 -0.53 14.32 -17.00
C ILE A 7 -1.74 14.01 -17.91
N GLY A 8 -2.40 12.87 -17.72
CA GLY A 8 -3.59 12.45 -18.49
C GLY A 8 -4.79 13.40 -18.31
N PHE A 9 -5.02 13.87 -17.09
CA PHE A 9 -6.06 14.84 -16.76
C PHE A 9 -5.79 16.22 -17.37
N ARG A 10 -4.52 16.60 -17.57
CA ARG A 10 -4.15 17.91 -18.14
C ARG A 10 -4.17 17.95 -19.67
N HIS A 11 -4.00 16.83 -20.37
CA HIS A 11 -3.88 16.82 -21.84
C HIS A 11 -5.04 16.16 -22.60
N LYS A 12 -5.85 15.31 -21.96
CA LYS A 12 -6.83 14.44 -22.65
C LYS A 12 -8.19 14.34 -21.94
N THR A 13 -8.69 15.41 -21.31
CA THR A 13 -10.04 15.39 -20.70
C THR A 13 -11.13 14.95 -21.69
N LYS A 14 -11.04 15.35 -22.97
CA LYS A 14 -12.03 14.96 -23.99
C LYS A 14 -11.79 13.59 -24.64
N ALA A 15 -10.54 13.12 -24.69
CA ALA A 15 -10.18 11.88 -25.40
C ALA A 15 -10.09 10.65 -24.48
N SER A 16 -9.84 10.83 -23.17
CA SER A 16 -9.95 9.75 -22.18
C SER A 16 -11.43 9.38 -21.95
N LEU A 17 -12.33 10.37 -21.90
CA LEU A 17 -13.78 10.13 -21.91
C LEU A 17 -14.24 9.35 -23.17
N ALA A 18 -13.65 9.64 -24.33
CA ALA A 18 -14.03 8.98 -25.60
C ALA A 18 -13.62 7.50 -25.69
N HIS A 19 -12.65 7.03 -24.88
CA HIS A 19 -12.28 5.62 -24.80
C HIS A 19 -12.97 4.89 -23.63
N PHE A 20 -13.44 5.62 -22.62
CA PHE A 20 -14.31 5.11 -21.54
C PHE A 20 -15.75 4.88 -21.98
N LEU A 21 -16.15 5.38 -23.15
CA LEU A 21 -17.37 4.99 -23.83
C LEU A 21 -17.03 3.87 -24.84
N PRO A 22 -17.11 2.58 -24.47
CA PRO A 22 -17.32 1.57 -25.49
C PRO A 22 -18.59 1.98 -26.25
N GLN A 23 -18.45 2.09 -27.57
CA GLN A 23 -19.53 2.35 -28.51
C GLN A 23 -20.69 1.38 -28.21
N GLY A 24 -21.73 1.82 -27.47
CA GLY A 24 -22.86 0.97 -27.10
C GLY A 24 -23.46 1.13 -25.69
N THR A 25 -22.95 2.00 -24.81
CA THR A 25 -23.57 2.22 -23.49
C THR A 25 -24.79 3.16 -23.60
N PRO A 26 -25.97 2.79 -23.04
CA PRO A 26 -27.16 3.66 -23.07
C PRO A 26 -26.88 5.02 -22.42
N LEU A 27 -27.24 6.12 -23.11
CA LEU A 27 -27.04 7.51 -22.65
C LEU A 27 -27.42 7.80 -21.17
N PRO A 28 -28.44 7.15 -20.55
CA PRO A 28 -28.77 7.37 -19.14
C PRO A 28 -27.74 6.86 -18.13
N LEU A 29 -26.93 5.84 -18.49
CA LEU A 29 -25.98 5.18 -17.57
C LEU A 29 -24.62 5.88 -17.51
N ILE A 30 -24.30 6.69 -18.54
CA ILE A 30 -23.06 7.46 -18.65
C ILE A 30 -22.82 8.39 -17.43
N PRO A 31 -23.79 9.23 -16.99
CA PRO A 31 -23.56 10.09 -15.83
C PRO A 31 -23.32 9.30 -14.54
N MET A 32 -23.96 8.15 -14.35
CA MET A 32 -23.71 7.29 -13.18
C MET A 32 -22.30 6.66 -13.22
N LEU A 33 -21.83 6.24 -14.39
CA LEU A 33 -20.48 5.68 -14.57
C LEU A 33 -19.38 6.74 -14.29
N VAL A 34 -19.59 7.98 -14.71
CA VAL A 34 -18.64 9.08 -14.43
C VAL A 34 -18.54 9.36 -12.92
N ILE A 35 -19.65 9.27 -12.18
CA ILE A 35 -19.64 9.46 -10.72
C ILE A 35 -18.82 8.36 -10.04
N ILE A 36 -19.04 7.08 -10.37
CA ILE A 36 -18.29 5.98 -9.76
C ILE A 36 -16.80 6.01 -10.12
N GLU A 37 -16.44 6.41 -11.34
CA GLU A 37 -15.05 6.53 -11.77
C GLU A 37 -14.35 7.66 -11.02
N THR A 38 -15.03 8.80 -10.84
CA THR A 38 -14.52 9.92 -10.04
C THR A 38 -14.24 9.48 -8.60
N ILE A 39 -15.14 8.70 -7.99
CA ILE A 39 -14.95 8.13 -6.65
C ILE A 39 -13.77 7.13 -6.63
N SER A 40 -13.68 6.25 -7.63
CA SER A 40 -12.62 5.24 -7.74
C SER A 40 -11.22 5.86 -7.86
N LEU A 41 -11.09 6.93 -8.65
CA LEU A 41 -9.86 7.70 -8.79
C LEU A 41 -9.42 8.38 -7.49
N PHE A 42 -10.36 8.74 -6.61
CA PHE A 42 -10.05 9.27 -5.27
C PHE A 42 -9.68 8.17 -4.28
N ILE A 43 -10.30 6.99 -4.35
CA ILE A 43 -10.04 5.88 -3.42
C ILE A 43 -8.67 5.24 -3.67
N GLN A 44 -8.20 5.13 -4.91
CA GLN A 44 -6.89 4.55 -5.23
C GLN A 44 -5.69 5.17 -4.49
N PRO A 45 -5.48 6.50 -4.50
CA PRO A 45 -4.39 7.13 -3.76
C PRO A 45 -4.57 7.00 -2.24
N ILE A 46 -5.81 7.07 -1.74
CA ILE A 46 -6.11 6.86 -0.31
C ILE A 46 -5.77 5.43 0.10
N ALA A 47 -6.14 4.43 -0.70
CA ALA A 47 -5.84 3.03 -0.44
C ALA A 47 -4.33 2.72 -0.47
N LEU A 48 -3.55 3.43 -1.29
CA LEU A 48 -2.08 3.33 -1.25
C LEU A 48 -1.52 3.93 0.04
N ALA A 49 -1.98 5.12 0.44
CA ALA A 49 -1.55 5.78 1.68
C ALA A 49 -1.88 4.96 2.95
N VAL A 50 -3.08 4.38 3.01
CA VAL A 50 -3.50 3.49 4.10
C VAL A 50 -2.65 2.22 4.13
N ARG A 51 -2.36 1.61 2.97
CA ARG A 51 -1.48 0.42 2.90
C ARG A 51 -0.09 0.70 3.43
N LEU A 52 0.52 1.82 3.04
CA LEU A 52 1.85 2.20 3.49
C LEU A 52 1.88 2.43 5.02
N THR A 53 0.89 3.15 5.54
CA THR A 53 0.76 3.43 6.98
C THR A 53 0.55 2.14 7.79
N ALA A 54 -0.30 1.24 7.31
CA ALA A 54 -0.56 -0.05 7.96
C ALA A 54 0.68 -0.94 7.99
N ASN A 55 1.44 -1.01 6.88
CA ASN A 55 2.65 -1.82 6.80
C ASN A 55 3.74 -1.34 7.76
N ILE A 56 4.01 -0.02 7.79
CA ILE A 56 5.01 0.57 8.71
C ILE A 56 4.56 0.43 10.17
N THR A 57 3.29 0.65 10.49
CA THR A 57 2.81 0.54 11.87
C THR A 57 2.86 -0.90 12.38
N ALA A 58 2.43 -1.87 11.56
CA ALA A 58 2.46 -3.28 11.92
C ALA A 58 3.89 -3.81 12.08
N GLY A 59 4.78 -3.47 11.14
CA GLY A 59 6.19 -3.86 11.19
C GLY A 59 6.93 -3.27 12.40
N HIS A 60 6.75 -1.97 12.66
CA HIS A 60 7.31 -1.31 13.85
C HIS A 60 6.86 -1.96 15.17
N LEU A 61 5.56 -2.29 15.30
CA LEU A 61 5.04 -2.99 16.48
C LEU A 61 5.63 -4.40 16.62
N LEU A 62 5.79 -5.12 15.51
CA LEU A 62 6.35 -6.47 15.49
C LEU A 62 7.83 -6.46 15.94
N ILE A 63 8.61 -5.51 15.45
CA ILE A 63 10.01 -5.29 15.85
C ILE A 63 10.09 -4.99 17.35
N HIS A 64 9.19 -4.15 17.87
CA HIS A 64 9.18 -3.82 19.30
C HIS A 64 8.87 -5.03 20.19
N LEU A 65 7.89 -5.86 19.79
CA LEU A 65 7.54 -7.08 20.52
C LEU A 65 8.67 -8.11 20.53
N ILE A 66 9.29 -8.36 19.37
CA ILE A 66 10.39 -9.34 19.27
C ILE A 66 11.66 -8.80 19.92
N GLY A 67 11.94 -7.50 19.84
CA GLY A 67 13.04 -6.85 20.57
C GLY A 67 12.86 -6.93 22.09
N GLY A 68 11.64 -6.81 22.59
CA GLY A 68 11.34 -7.05 24.01
C GLY A 68 11.54 -8.52 24.39
N ALA A 69 11.11 -9.45 23.54
CA ALA A 69 11.29 -10.88 23.75
C ALA A 69 12.77 -11.30 23.72
N THR A 70 13.59 -10.75 22.82
CA THR A 70 15.03 -11.04 22.75
C THR A 70 15.75 -10.57 24.01
N LEU A 71 15.41 -9.39 24.54
CA LEU A 71 15.97 -8.86 25.77
C LEU A 71 15.60 -9.74 26.99
N ALA A 72 14.34 -10.19 27.06
CA ALA A 72 13.89 -11.09 28.13
C ALA A 72 14.58 -12.46 28.06
N LEU A 73 14.74 -13.02 26.84
CA LEU A 73 15.40 -14.30 26.62
C LEU A 73 16.90 -14.25 26.91
N LEU A 74 17.54 -13.10 26.75
CA LEU A 74 18.96 -12.91 27.06
C LEU A 74 19.28 -13.21 28.54
N SER A 75 18.33 -12.95 29.45
CA SER A 75 18.44 -13.29 30.87
C SER A 75 18.23 -14.78 31.18
N ILE A 76 17.62 -15.55 30.28
CA ILE A 76 17.27 -16.97 30.49
C ILE A 76 18.28 -17.87 29.81
N SER A 77 18.54 -17.64 28.52
CA SER A 77 19.53 -18.41 27.75
C SER A 77 20.03 -17.63 26.54
N THR A 78 21.34 -17.45 26.46
CA THR A 78 22.00 -16.71 25.37
C THR A 78 21.81 -17.38 24.00
N ALA A 79 21.72 -18.70 23.95
CA ALA A 79 21.51 -19.45 22.72
C ALA A 79 20.13 -19.16 22.07
N THR A 80 19.06 -19.09 22.87
CA THR A 80 17.72 -18.78 22.33
C THR A 80 17.59 -17.31 21.96
N ALA A 81 18.23 -16.41 22.73
CA ALA A 81 18.32 -14.99 22.40
C ALA A 81 18.97 -14.76 21.02
N PHE A 82 20.03 -15.52 20.70
CA PHE A 82 20.71 -15.43 19.41
C PHE A 82 19.81 -15.83 18.23
N ILE A 83 19.01 -16.88 18.39
CA ILE A 83 18.02 -17.31 17.39
C ILE A 83 16.98 -16.22 17.17
N THR A 84 16.42 -15.66 18.25
CA THR A 84 15.44 -14.58 18.14
C THR A 84 16.02 -13.28 17.56
N PHE A 85 17.31 -13.02 17.76
CA PHE A 85 18.00 -11.90 17.14
C PHE A 85 18.13 -12.07 15.62
N ILE A 86 18.42 -13.28 15.14
CA ILE A 86 18.43 -13.59 13.70
C ILE A 86 17.03 -13.36 13.10
N ILE A 87 15.98 -13.77 13.81
CA ILE A 87 14.58 -13.53 13.38
C ILE A 87 14.29 -12.02 13.30
N LEU A 88 14.73 -11.23 14.28
CA LEU A 88 14.56 -9.77 14.28
C LEU A 88 15.19 -9.14 13.03
N VAL A 89 16.42 -9.53 12.69
CA VAL A 89 17.12 -9.05 11.49
C VAL A 89 16.37 -9.46 10.22
N LEU A 90 15.91 -10.70 10.13
CA LEU A 90 15.15 -11.16 8.96
C LEU A 90 13.85 -10.38 8.78
N LEU A 91 13.14 -10.06 9.88
CA LEU A 91 11.90 -9.28 9.84
C LEU A 91 12.15 -7.83 9.41
N THR A 92 13.24 -7.20 9.84
CA THR A 92 13.60 -5.86 9.35
C THR A 92 13.87 -5.84 7.84
N ILE A 93 14.49 -6.89 7.30
CA ILE A 93 14.70 -7.03 5.85
C ILE A 93 13.35 -7.20 5.13
N LEU A 94 12.46 -8.01 5.68
CA LEU A 94 11.13 -8.23 5.11
C LEU A 94 10.31 -6.92 5.08
N GLU A 95 10.30 -6.16 6.16
CA GLU A 95 9.56 -4.90 6.24
C GLU A 95 10.06 -3.87 5.20
N PHE A 96 11.37 -3.79 5.02
CA PHE A 96 11.98 -2.96 3.99
C PHE A 96 11.61 -3.42 2.57
N ALA A 97 11.58 -4.74 2.33
CA ALA A 97 11.16 -5.29 1.05
C ALA A 97 9.68 -4.98 0.74
N VAL A 98 8.80 -5.09 1.73
CA VAL A 98 7.37 -4.75 1.55
C VAL A 98 7.20 -3.24 1.30
N ALA A 99 7.96 -2.39 1.99
CA ALA A 99 7.93 -0.94 1.79
C ALA A 99 8.44 -0.50 0.41
N LEU A 100 9.30 -1.30 -0.26
CA LEU A 100 9.78 -1.03 -1.61
C LEU A 100 8.75 -1.43 -2.68
N ILE A 101 7.93 -2.44 -2.41
CA ILE A 101 6.90 -2.95 -3.33
C ILE A 101 5.61 -2.12 -3.28
N GLN A 102 5.24 -1.62 -2.09
CA GLN A 102 4.03 -0.82 -1.86
C GLN A 102 4.19 0.64 -2.28
#